data_AF-A0A7C2GWG9-F1
#
_entry.id   AF-A0A7C2GWG9-F1
#
_cell.length_a   1.000
_cell.length_b   1.000
_cell.length_c   1.000
_cell.angle_alpha   90.00
_cell.angle_beta   90.00
_cell.angle_gamma   90.00
#
_symmetry.space_group_name_H-M   'P 1'
#
loop_
_entity.id
_entity.type
_entity.pdbx_description
1 polymer ?
#
loop_
_entity_poly.entity_id
_entity_poly.type
_entity_poly.pdbx_seq_one_letter_code
_entity_poly.pdbx_strand_id
1 'polypeptide(L)'
;MGYQLTQDISDDREKALRLRDWVSQNIFFDAGIVFAPATEVISERRGTCVSFAILLGALARAAGLPARFVMGYAYLNGVWGGHAWTEIYVADAWLPFDAALPSPDVADAARLALVASSLNQGLGEVIGTGLRFFSKIDIEILAYQLQGQMFQASPVLYEVKGNSYFNPGLGLEVKVPESMVLAEMNKAWPDNTVLVMKNEKEEVRLLQQTWRPLKNIENYLRQLAGPDFSRSRLEIFNFQGQKAYRLKNRNQAVAFFLRGTDLWQVAARSSEAGPLLEKALRAIHFKIKIYPLN
;
A
#
# COMPACT_ATOMS: atom_id res chain seq x y z
N MET A 1 -18.75 -19.57 0.46
CA MET A 1 -18.01 -18.43 1.04
C MET A 1 -18.16 -17.15 0.24
N GLY A 2 -17.76 -17.06 -1.04
CA GLY A 2 -17.90 -15.82 -1.85
C GLY A 2 -19.31 -15.21 -1.83
N TYR A 3 -20.32 -16.02 -2.18
CA TYR A 3 -21.74 -15.65 -2.04
C TYR A 3 -22.12 -15.17 -0.63
N GLN A 4 -21.72 -15.89 0.43
CA GLN A 4 -22.06 -15.53 1.80
C GLN A 4 -21.47 -14.18 2.23
N LEU A 5 -20.30 -13.79 1.71
CA LEU A 5 -19.65 -12.50 2.00
C LEU A 5 -20.33 -11.31 1.32
N THR A 6 -21.19 -11.58 0.33
CA THR A 6 -21.74 -10.60 -0.61
C THR A 6 -23.26 -10.68 -0.79
N GLN A 7 -23.94 -11.58 -0.07
CA GLN A 7 -25.37 -11.84 -0.21
C GLN A 7 -26.26 -10.63 0.12
N ASP A 8 -25.74 -9.67 0.89
CA ASP A 8 -26.39 -8.42 1.28
C ASP A 8 -26.11 -7.24 0.34
N ILE A 9 -25.28 -7.44 -0.69
CA ILE A 9 -24.81 -6.39 -1.60
C ILE A 9 -25.40 -6.63 -2.98
N SER A 10 -26.04 -5.61 -3.57
CA SER A 10 -26.57 -5.69 -4.93
C SER A 10 -25.55 -5.24 -5.98
N ASP A 11 -24.78 -4.19 -5.70
CA ASP A 11 -23.81 -3.62 -6.62
C ASP A 11 -22.57 -4.52 -6.81
N ASP A 12 -22.30 -4.92 -8.05
CA ASP A 12 -21.23 -5.88 -8.35
C ASP A 12 -19.83 -5.35 -8.07
N ARG A 13 -19.62 -4.04 -8.21
CA ARG A 13 -18.35 -3.40 -7.87
C ARG A 13 -18.14 -3.38 -6.36
N GLU A 14 -19.17 -3.09 -5.58
CA GLU A 14 -19.15 -3.17 -4.12
C GLU A 14 -18.90 -4.62 -3.66
N LYS A 15 -19.50 -5.62 -4.31
CA LYS A 15 -19.18 -7.04 -4.05
C LYS A 15 -17.69 -7.32 -4.30
N ALA A 16 -17.16 -6.88 -5.44
CA ALA A 16 -15.76 -7.08 -5.79
C ALA A 16 -14.80 -6.42 -4.77
N LEU A 17 -15.08 -5.18 -4.36
CA LEU A 17 -14.33 -4.47 -3.31
C LEU A 17 -14.42 -5.22 -1.97
N ARG A 18 -15.61 -5.67 -1.56
CA ARG A 18 -15.81 -6.44 -0.32
C ARG A 18 -14.99 -7.73 -0.30
N LEU A 19 -14.95 -8.45 -1.42
CA LEU A 19 -14.17 -9.68 -1.54
C LEU A 19 -12.66 -9.40 -1.51
N ARG A 20 -12.20 -8.38 -2.24
CA ARG A 20 -10.80 -7.92 -2.26
C ARG A 20 -10.33 -7.55 -0.85
N ASP A 21 -11.12 -6.75 -0.14
CA ASP A 21 -10.83 -6.34 1.23
C ASP A 21 -10.78 -7.55 2.18
N TRP A 22 -11.74 -8.46 2.06
CA TRP A 22 -11.76 -9.67 2.88
C TRP A 22 -10.49 -10.51 2.67
N VAL A 23 -10.08 -10.77 1.43
CA VAL A 23 -8.84 -11.49 1.15
C VAL A 23 -7.64 -10.76 1.74
N SER A 24 -7.54 -9.43 1.54
CA SER A 24 -6.42 -8.65 2.04
C SER A 24 -6.29 -8.66 3.56
N GLN A 25 -7.41 -8.73 4.28
CA GLN A 25 -7.45 -8.72 5.74
C GLN A 25 -7.23 -10.10 6.37
N ASN A 26 -7.45 -11.17 5.60
CA ASN A 26 -7.48 -12.52 6.12
C ASN A 26 -6.32 -13.40 5.64
N ILE A 27 -5.52 -12.94 4.68
CA ILE A 27 -4.36 -13.66 4.17
C ILE A 27 -3.09 -12.90 4.54
N PHE A 28 -2.11 -13.63 5.09
CA PHE A 28 -0.80 -13.12 5.44
C PHE A 28 0.18 -13.33 4.29
N PHE A 29 1.01 -12.32 4.01
CA PHE A 29 2.04 -12.47 3.00
C PHE A 29 3.15 -13.41 3.50
N ASP A 30 3.47 -14.44 2.72
CA ASP A 30 4.54 -15.40 3.01
C ASP A 30 5.34 -15.70 1.72
N ALA A 31 6.57 -15.20 1.65
CA ALA A 31 7.46 -15.38 0.50
C ALA A 31 7.92 -16.84 0.31
N GLY A 32 7.77 -17.70 1.32
CA GLY A 32 8.09 -19.12 1.23
C GLY A 32 7.07 -19.92 0.41
N ILE A 33 5.89 -19.35 0.13
CA ILE A 33 4.83 -20.01 -0.62
C ILE A 33 4.88 -19.53 -2.07
N VAL A 34 5.46 -20.38 -2.93
CA VAL A 34 5.56 -20.08 -4.35
C VAL A 34 4.17 -20.15 -5.03
N PHE A 35 3.38 -21.17 -4.71
CA PHE A 35 2.06 -21.39 -5.29
C PHE A 35 1.20 -22.28 -4.39
N ALA A 36 -0.10 -21.96 -4.29
CA ALA A 36 -1.08 -22.83 -3.63
C ALA A 36 -2.49 -22.64 -4.24
N PRO A 37 -3.31 -23.71 -4.38
CA PRO A 37 -4.71 -23.61 -4.80
C PRO A 37 -5.52 -22.75 -3.83
N ALA A 38 -6.62 -22.14 -4.30
CA ALA A 38 -7.49 -21.29 -3.46
C ALA A 38 -7.97 -22.00 -2.18
N THR A 39 -8.23 -23.31 -2.24
CA THR A 39 -8.65 -24.13 -1.10
C THR A 39 -7.57 -24.28 -0.03
N GLU A 40 -6.30 -24.27 -0.42
CA GLU A 40 -5.17 -24.30 0.50
C GLU A 40 -4.91 -22.91 1.07
N VAL A 41 -4.90 -21.87 0.21
CA VAL A 41 -4.71 -20.47 0.65
C VAL A 41 -5.74 -20.07 1.70
N ILE A 42 -7.00 -20.46 1.51
CA ILE A 42 -8.06 -20.13 2.48
C ILE A 42 -7.96 -20.93 3.79
N SER A 43 -7.36 -22.12 3.76
CA SER A 43 -7.13 -22.95 4.93
C SER A 43 -5.92 -22.45 5.72
N GLU A 44 -4.80 -22.26 5.04
CA GLU A 44 -3.50 -21.87 5.62
C GLU A 44 -3.44 -20.38 5.98
N ARG A 45 -4.27 -19.54 5.33
CA ARG A 45 -4.32 -18.08 5.54
C ARG A 45 -3.00 -17.37 5.21
N ARG A 46 -2.18 -17.93 4.31
CA ARG A 46 -0.89 -17.34 3.90
C ARG A 46 -0.56 -17.59 2.43
N GLY A 47 0.26 -16.73 1.85
CA GLY A 47 0.75 -16.89 0.47
C GLY A 47 1.39 -15.62 -0.12
N THR A 48 1.73 -15.65 -1.41
CA THR A 48 2.27 -14.50 -2.16
C THR A 48 1.19 -13.78 -2.96
N CYS A 49 1.52 -12.72 -3.72
CA CYS A 49 0.57 -12.01 -4.59
C CYS A 49 -0.23 -12.96 -5.50
N VAL A 50 0.38 -14.06 -5.96
CA VAL A 50 -0.28 -15.12 -6.73
C VAL A 50 -1.40 -15.78 -5.93
N SER A 51 -1.14 -16.16 -4.67
CA SER A 51 -2.14 -16.75 -3.77
C SER A 51 -3.32 -15.81 -3.50
N PHE A 52 -3.04 -14.52 -3.30
CA PHE A 52 -4.07 -13.49 -3.12
C PHE A 52 -4.96 -13.37 -4.36
N ALA A 53 -4.35 -13.29 -5.55
CA ALA A 53 -5.06 -13.19 -6.83
C ALA A 53 -5.90 -14.44 -7.15
N ILE A 54 -5.38 -15.63 -6.86
CA ILE A 54 -6.10 -16.89 -7.06
C ILE A 54 -7.31 -16.99 -6.14
N LEU A 55 -7.14 -16.67 -4.85
CA LEU A 55 -8.23 -16.72 -3.89
C LEU A 55 -9.30 -15.69 -4.21
N LEU A 56 -8.92 -14.44 -4.55
CA LEU A 56 -9.88 -13.41 -4.93
C LEU A 56 -10.65 -13.81 -6.18
N GLY A 57 -9.99 -14.32 -7.23
CA GLY A 57 -10.67 -14.81 -8.44
C GLY A 57 -11.63 -15.97 -8.16
N ALA A 58 -11.28 -16.88 -7.25
CA ALA A 58 -12.17 -17.96 -6.84
C ALA A 58 -13.40 -17.45 -6.07
N LEU A 59 -13.21 -16.52 -5.13
CA LEU A 59 -14.31 -15.93 -4.36
C LEU A 59 -15.25 -15.09 -5.22
N ALA A 60 -14.70 -14.32 -6.17
CA ALA A 60 -15.48 -13.52 -7.11
C ALA A 60 -16.37 -14.40 -7.98
N ARG A 61 -15.82 -15.48 -8.57
CA ARG A 61 -16.61 -16.45 -9.34
C ARG A 61 -17.68 -17.15 -8.49
N ALA A 62 -17.36 -17.47 -7.24
CA ALA A 62 -18.33 -18.03 -6.30
C ALA A 62 -19.42 -17.01 -5.86
N ALA A 63 -19.23 -15.72 -6.13
CA ALA A 63 -20.23 -14.67 -5.94
C ALA A 63 -20.97 -14.30 -7.24
N GLY A 64 -20.74 -15.06 -8.34
CA GLY A 64 -21.38 -14.82 -9.64
C GLY A 64 -20.67 -13.78 -10.51
N LEU A 65 -19.51 -13.28 -10.11
CA LEU A 65 -18.75 -12.28 -10.85
C LEU A 65 -17.74 -12.94 -11.81
N PRO A 66 -17.70 -12.59 -13.11
CA PRO A 66 -16.64 -13.04 -13.99
C PRO A 66 -15.29 -12.48 -13.52
N ALA A 67 -14.31 -13.36 -13.33
CA ALA A 67 -12.99 -12.99 -12.83
C ALA A 67 -11.87 -13.74 -13.56
N ARG A 68 -10.74 -13.06 -13.78
CA ARG A 68 -9.53 -13.62 -14.38
C ARG A 68 -8.29 -13.23 -13.58
N PHE A 69 -7.32 -14.13 -13.59
CA PHE A 69 -6.00 -13.90 -13.01
C PHE A 69 -5.18 -13.02 -13.95
N VAL A 70 -4.41 -12.09 -13.41
CA VAL A 70 -3.50 -11.24 -14.17
C VAL A 70 -2.11 -11.28 -13.54
N MET A 71 -1.09 -11.35 -14.38
CA MET A 71 0.31 -11.19 -13.99
C MET A 71 0.98 -10.15 -14.87
N GLY A 72 1.86 -9.36 -14.25
CA GLY A 72 2.54 -8.25 -14.88
C GLY A 72 3.49 -7.56 -13.90
N TYR A 73 3.53 -6.24 -13.95
CA TYR A 73 4.35 -5.43 -13.06
C TYR A 73 3.51 -4.47 -12.22
N ALA A 74 3.93 -4.25 -10.97
CA ALA A 74 3.43 -3.18 -10.13
C ALA A 74 4.57 -2.22 -9.76
N TYR A 75 4.30 -0.92 -9.77
CA TYR A 75 5.23 0.08 -9.26
C TYR A 75 4.95 0.36 -7.79
N LEU A 76 5.91 0.09 -6.93
CA LEU A 76 5.81 0.32 -5.49
C LEU A 76 7.14 0.87 -4.96
N ASN A 77 7.08 1.92 -4.14
CA ASN A 77 8.25 2.51 -3.47
C ASN A 77 9.42 2.84 -4.41
N GLY A 78 9.12 3.30 -5.64
CA GLY A 78 10.15 3.70 -6.59
C GLY A 78 10.63 2.60 -7.53
N VAL A 79 10.14 1.37 -7.39
CA VAL A 79 10.66 0.19 -8.11
C VAL A 79 9.51 -0.56 -8.78
N TRP A 80 9.74 -1.00 -10.02
CA TRP A 80 8.88 -1.96 -10.69
C TRP A 80 9.21 -3.38 -10.24
N GLY A 81 8.20 -4.10 -9.74
CA GLY A 81 8.30 -5.50 -9.32
C GLY A 81 7.30 -6.37 -10.07
N GLY A 82 7.66 -7.63 -10.31
CA GLY A 82 6.71 -8.61 -10.83
C GLY A 82 5.57 -8.82 -9.85
N HIS A 83 4.34 -8.80 -10.34
CA HIS A 83 3.14 -8.80 -9.49
C HIS A 83 1.97 -9.55 -10.12
N ALA A 84 1.03 -9.97 -9.28
CA ALA A 84 -0.19 -10.65 -9.69
C ALA A 84 -1.41 -10.08 -8.96
N TRP A 85 -2.52 -9.94 -9.69
CA TRP A 85 -3.80 -9.45 -9.18
C TRP A 85 -4.97 -10.14 -9.90
N THR A 86 -6.19 -9.78 -9.54
CA THR A 86 -7.41 -10.28 -10.18
C THR A 86 -8.07 -9.16 -10.96
N GLU A 87 -8.49 -9.41 -12.19
CA GLU A 87 -9.46 -8.53 -12.86
C GLU A 87 -10.85 -9.14 -12.73
N ILE A 88 -11.82 -8.30 -12.40
CA ILE A 88 -13.23 -8.70 -12.26
C ILE A 88 -14.04 -7.84 -13.23
N TYR A 89 -14.93 -8.48 -13.99
CA TYR A 89 -15.77 -7.79 -14.96
C TYR A 89 -16.96 -7.15 -14.26
N VAL A 90 -16.93 -5.82 -14.12
CA VAL A 90 -17.98 -5.02 -13.47
C VAL A 90 -18.12 -3.69 -14.22
N ALA A 91 -19.31 -3.11 -14.25
CA ALA A 91 -19.57 -1.85 -14.97
C ALA A 91 -19.08 -1.87 -16.43
N ASP A 92 -19.35 -2.97 -17.14
CA ASP A 92 -18.97 -3.20 -18.54
C ASP A 92 -17.47 -3.13 -18.85
N ALA A 93 -16.62 -3.34 -17.85
CA ALA A 93 -15.17 -3.34 -18.00
C ALA A 93 -14.49 -4.38 -17.11
N TRP A 94 -13.30 -4.85 -17.54
CA TRP A 94 -12.38 -5.55 -16.67
C TRP A 94 -11.69 -4.53 -15.78
N LEU A 95 -12.05 -4.50 -14.50
CA LEU A 95 -11.42 -3.62 -13.53
C LEU A 95 -10.40 -4.39 -12.67
N PRO A 96 -9.24 -3.79 -12.33
CA PRO A 96 -8.20 -4.46 -11.58
C PRO A 96 -8.47 -4.39 -10.07
N PHE A 97 -8.60 -5.55 -9.43
CA PHE A 97 -8.76 -5.70 -7.99
C PHE A 97 -7.53 -6.42 -7.42
N ASP A 98 -6.77 -5.70 -6.61
CA ASP A 98 -5.52 -6.19 -6.02
C ASP A 98 -5.70 -6.41 -4.51
N ALA A 99 -5.70 -7.67 -4.07
CA ALA A 99 -5.83 -7.99 -2.64
C ALA A 99 -4.47 -7.98 -1.91
N ALA A 100 -3.35 -8.08 -2.63
CA ALA A 100 -2.01 -8.07 -2.05
C ALA A 100 -1.53 -6.64 -1.78
N LEU A 101 -1.83 -5.72 -2.71
CA LEU A 101 -1.61 -4.28 -2.62
C LEU A 101 -2.95 -3.53 -2.79
N PRO A 102 -3.86 -3.57 -1.80
CA PRO A 102 -5.19 -2.97 -1.92
C PRO A 102 -5.16 -1.45 -1.95
N SER A 103 -5.99 -0.83 -2.77
CA SER A 103 -6.24 0.62 -2.75
C SER A 103 -7.63 0.90 -2.17
N PRO A 104 -7.98 2.15 -1.79
CA PRO A 104 -9.37 2.50 -1.46
C PRO A 104 -10.36 1.97 -2.50
N ASP A 105 -9.97 2.06 -3.77
CA ASP A 105 -10.75 1.62 -4.92
C ASP A 105 -10.03 0.51 -5.73
N VAL A 106 -10.45 0.28 -6.97
CA VAL A 106 -9.72 -0.50 -7.98
C VAL A 106 -8.27 -0.03 -8.11
N ALA A 107 -7.39 -0.94 -8.48
CA ALA A 107 -5.98 -0.68 -8.65
C ALA A 107 -5.75 0.43 -9.70
N ASP A 108 -4.78 1.30 -9.43
CA ASP A 108 -4.41 2.43 -10.30
C ASP A 108 -3.60 1.99 -11.54
N ALA A 109 -3.20 2.98 -12.35
CA ALA A 109 -2.40 2.77 -13.55
C ALA A 109 -0.97 2.25 -13.28
N ALA A 110 -0.55 2.13 -12.02
CA ALA A 110 0.73 1.54 -11.64
C ALA A 110 0.74 0.01 -11.73
N ARG A 111 -0.33 -0.61 -12.27
CA ARG A 111 -0.40 -2.04 -12.63
C ARG A 111 -0.27 -2.18 -14.14
N LEU A 112 0.86 -2.69 -14.61
CA LEU A 112 1.09 -2.99 -16.01
C LEU A 112 0.79 -4.46 -16.29
N ALA A 113 -0.39 -4.74 -16.86
CA ALA A 113 -0.82 -6.09 -17.24
C ALA A 113 0.02 -6.64 -18.40
N LEU A 114 0.49 -7.89 -18.29
CA LEU A 114 1.18 -8.60 -19.38
C LEU A 114 0.40 -9.82 -19.86
N VAL A 115 -0.15 -10.60 -18.92
CA VAL A 115 -0.90 -11.81 -19.22
C VAL A 115 -2.13 -11.90 -18.34
N ALA A 116 -3.26 -12.26 -18.95
CA ALA A 116 -4.49 -12.59 -18.24
C ALA A 116 -4.90 -14.02 -18.58
N SER A 117 -5.37 -14.79 -17.59
CA SER A 117 -5.86 -16.16 -17.79
C SER A 117 -6.99 -16.49 -16.82
N SER A 118 -7.89 -17.36 -17.24
CA SER A 118 -8.92 -17.93 -16.34
C SER A 118 -8.34 -18.95 -15.35
N LEU A 119 -7.11 -19.44 -15.63
CA LEU A 119 -6.43 -20.55 -14.97
C LEU A 119 -7.10 -21.92 -15.15
N ASN A 120 -8.04 -22.06 -16.08
CA ASN A 120 -8.74 -23.34 -16.35
C ASN A 120 -7.81 -24.45 -16.87
N GLN A 121 -6.79 -24.09 -17.65
CA GLN A 121 -5.76 -25.02 -18.17
C GLN A 121 -4.54 -25.11 -17.25
N GLY A 122 -4.65 -24.60 -16.02
CA GLY A 122 -3.53 -24.47 -15.11
C GLY A 122 -2.64 -23.26 -15.42
N LEU A 123 -1.43 -23.26 -14.85
CA LEU A 123 -0.54 -22.09 -14.83
C LEU A 123 0.41 -22.01 -16.02
N GLY A 124 0.45 -23.03 -16.88
CA GLY A 124 1.45 -23.14 -17.94
C GLY A 124 1.50 -21.91 -18.85
N GLU A 125 0.32 -21.38 -19.21
CA GLU A 125 0.17 -20.17 -20.02
C GLU A 125 0.77 -18.92 -19.35
N VAL A 126 0.61 -18.81 -18.03
CA VAL A 126 1.03 -17.66 -17.24
C VAL A 126 2.53 -17.73 -16.94
N ILE A 127 3.02 -18.88 -16.47
CA ILE A 127 4.44 -19.08 -16.12
C ILE A 127 5.32 -18.95 -17.36
N GLY A 128 4.93 -19.59 -18.48
CA GLY A 128 5.71 -19.53 -19.72
C GLY A 128 5.78 -18.13 -20.32
N THR A 129 4.77 -17.29 -20.07
CA THR A 129 4.76 -15.89 -20.50
C THR A 129 5.54 -15.01 -19.52
N GLY A 130 5.29 -15.14 -18.22
CA GLY A 130 6.01 -14.41 -17.17
C GLY A 130 7.53 -14.61 -17.22
N LEU A 131 8.00 -15.85 -17.32
CA LEU A 131 9.45 -16.17 -17.40
C LEU A 131 10.15 -15.54 -18.61
N ARG A 132 9.43 -15.21 -19.69
CA ARG A 132 10.01 -14.57 -20.87
C ARG A 132 10.19 -13.05 -20.70
N PHE A 133 9.45 -12.45 -19.78
CA PHE A 133 9.42 -11.00 -19.58
C PHE A 133 10.15 -10.57 -18.31
N PHE A 134 10.03 -11.32 -17.22
CA PHE A 134 10.75 -11.03 -15.98
C PHE A 134 12.26 -11.12 -16.24
N SER A 135 13.00 -10.04 -15.92
CA SER A 135 14.43 -9.77 -16.19
C SER A 135 14.85 -9.29 -17.59
N LYS A 136 13.92 -9.14 -18.54
CA LYS A 136 14.24 -8.69 -19.92
C LYS A 136 13.63 -7.35 -20.33
N ILE A 137 12.87 -6.73 -19.45
CA ILE A 137 12.22 -5.43 -19.69
C ILE A 137 12.74 -4.45 -18.66
N ASP A 138 13.03 -3.24 -19.12
CA ASP A 138 13.18 -2.04 -18.29
C ASP A 138 11.95 -1.15 -18.47
N ILE A 139 11.48 -0.55 -17.37
CA ILE A 139 10.26 0.26 -17.36
C ILE A 139 10.56 1.59 -16.68
N GLU A 140 10.45 2.66 -17.44
CA GLU A 140 10.60 4.02 -16.94
C GLU A 140 9.26 4.75 -16.96
N ILE A 141 8.96 5.45 -15.87
CA ILE A 141 7.85 6.42 -15.85
C ILE A 141 8.40 7.71 -16.44
N LEU A 142 7.80 8.21 -17.52
CA LEU A 142 8.21 9.47 -18.16
C LEU A 142 7.40 10.66 -17.63
N ALA A 143 6.09 10.48 -17.54
CA ALA A 143 5.17 11.48 -17.02
C ALA A 143 3.92 10.78 -16.47
N TYR A 144 3.18 11.47 -15.62
CA TYR A 144 1.92 10.97 -15.07
C TYR A 144 0.92 12.11 -14.90
N GLN A 145 -0.38 11.77 -14.94
CA GLN A 145 -1.45 12.69 -14.65
C GLN A 145 -2.06 12.37 -13.29
N LEU A 146 -2.20 13.39 -12.44
CA LEU A 146 -2.88 13.27 -11.16
C LEU A 146 -3.90 14.40 -11.04
N GLN A 147 -5.18 14.03 -10.82
CA GLN A 147 -6.27 14.99 -10.67
C GLN A 147 -6.33 16.05 -11.79
N GLY A 148 -6.11 15.62 -13.04
CA GLY A 148 -6.11 16.49 -14.21
C GLY A 148 -4.77 17.19 -14.51
N GLN A 149 -3.84 17.27 -13.56
CA GLN A 149 -2.55 17.93 -13.73
C GLN A 149 -1.48 16.94 -14.21
N MET A 150 -0.70 17.35 -15.22
CA MET A 150 0.44 16.58 -15.72
C MET A 150 1.71 16.88 -14.91
N PHE A 151 2.47 15.83 -14.61
CA PHE A 151 3.75 15.87 -13.91
C PHE A 151 4.79 15.12 -14.74
N GLN A 152 5.99 15.69 -14.85
CA GLN A 152 7.14 14.98 -15.39
C GLN A 152 7.75 14.11 -14.29
N ALA A 153 8.04 12.86 -14.62
CA ALA A 153 8.68 11.96 -13.67
C ALA A 153 10.15 12.37 -13.49
N SER A 154 10.63 12.24 -12.26
CA SER A 154 12.04 12.44 -11.94
C SER A 154 12.78 11.12 -12.10
N PRO A 155 13.92 11.08 -12.81
CA PRO A 155 14.77 9.90 -12.83
C PRO A 155 15.45 9.66 -11.47
N VAL A 156 15.49 10.69 -10.62
CA VAL A 156 16.04 10.64 -9.28
C VAL A 156 14.91 10.29 -8.29
N LEU A 157 15.07 9.16 -7.59
CA LEU A 157 14.15 8.72 -6.54
C LEU A 157 14.12 9.73 -5.38
N TYR A 158 15.29 10.21 -4.96
CA TYR A 158 15.42 11.25 -3.94
C TYR A 158 16.76 11.99 -4.03
N GLU A 159 16.80 13.18 -3.44
CA GLU A 159 17.99 14.02 -3.35
C GLU A 159 18.09 14.63 -1.95
N VAL A 160 19.30 14.82 -1.42
CA VAL A 160 19.54 15.53 -0.15
C VAL A 160 20.33 16.80 -0.44
N LYS A 161 19.78 17.97 -0.10
CA LYS A 161 20.47 19.28 -0.20
C LYS A 161 20.51 19.94 1.17
N GLY A 162 21.71 20.12 1.69
CA GLY A 162 21.90 20.63 3.05
C GLY A 162 21.18 19.74 4.07
N ASN A 163 20.24 20.31 4.83
CA ASN A 163 19.42 19.60 5.80
C ASN A 163 18.06 19.14 5.24
N SER A 164 17.84 19.20 3.93
CA SER A 164 16.54 18.89 3.33
C SER A 164 16.61 17.65 2.44
N TYR A 165 15.72 16.70 2.68
CA TYR A 165 15.45 15.55 1.84
C TYR A 165 14.33 15.88 0.86
N PHE A 166 14.50 15.56 -0.41
CA PHE A 166 13.52 15.75 -1.48
C PHE A 166 13.24 14.41 -2.15
N ASN A 167 11.97 14.07 -2.30
CA ASN A 167 11.51 12.96 -3.12
C ASN A 167 10.48 13.50 -4.12
N PRO A 168 10.90 13.80 -5.36
CA PRO A 168 10.03 14.38 -6.38
C PRO A 168 8.85 13.48 -6.74
N GLY A 169 9.05 12.15 -6.79
CA GLY A 169 8.00 11.19 -7.11
C GLY A 169 6.87 11.19 -6.08
N LEU A 170 7.20 11.36 -4.80
CA LEU A 170 6.21 11.50 -3.72
C LEU A 170 5.71 12.95 -3.54
N GLY A 171 6.31 13.90 -4.27
CA GLY A 171 6.13 15.32 -4.04
C GLY A 171 6.47 15.74 -2.61
N LEU A 172 7.42 15.04 -1.98
CA LEU A 172 7.77 15.15 -0.56
C LEU A 172 9.06 15.96 -0.39
N GLU A 173 9.04 16.91 0.55
CA GLU A 173 10.21 17.58 1.09
C GLU A 173 10.20 17.39 2.61
N VAL A 174 11.32 16.97 3.19
CA VAL A 174 11.50 16.87 4.64
C VAL A 174 12.70 17.70 5.07
N LYS A 175 12.43 18.75 5.85
CA LYS A 175 13.46 19.62 6.43
C LYS A 175 13.96 19.01 7.75
N VAL A 176 15.04 18.25 7.68
CA VAL A 176 15.63 17.59 8.84
C VAL A 176 16.02 18.65 9.88
N PRO A 177 15.51 18.56 11.13
CA PRO A 177 15.88 19.50 12.16
C PRO A 177 17.39 19.52 12.41
N GLU A 178 17.96 20.69 12.70
CA GLU A 178 19.41 20.84 12.97
C GLU A 178 19.94 19.94 14.09
N SER A 179 19.06 19.58 15.04
CA SER A 179 19.36 18.68 16.16
C SER A 179 19.40 17.19 15.77
N MET A 180 19.23 16.85 14.49
CA MET A 180 19.10 15.49 13.98
C MET A 180 19.88 15.31 12.68
N VAL A 181 20.24 14.06 12.41
CA VAL A 181 20.84 13.64 11.14
C VAL A 181 19.95 12.64 10.43
N LEU A 182 20.05 12.60 9.11
CA LEU A 182 19.40 11.60 8.28
C LEU A 182 20.21 10.30 8.33
N ALA A 183 19.59 9.19 8.71
CA ALA A 183 20.29 7.93 8.97
C ALA A 183 19.99 6.82 7.97
N GLU A 184 18.73 6.69 7.57
CA GLU A 184 18.26 5.65 6.63
C GLU A 184 17.24 6.27 5.69
N MET A 185 17.22 5.83 4.42
CA MET A 185 16.39 6.40 3.37
C MET A 185 15.95 5.34 2.36
N ASN A 186 14.70 5.43 1.90
CA ASN A 186 14.08 4.64 0.83
C ASN A 186 14.48 3.16 0.86
N LYS A 187 14.16 2.48 1.96
CA LYS A 187 14.45 1.05 2.06
C LYS A 187 13.65 0.27 1.03
N ALA A 188 14.24 -0.83 0.55
CA ALA A 188 13.55 -1.74 -0.34
C ALA A 188 12.51 -2.55 0.44
N TRP A 189 11.39 -2.84 -0.23
CA TRP A 189 10.36 -3.75 0.28
C TRP A 189 11.01 -5.06 0.78
N PRO A 190 10.58 -5.63 1.92
CA PRO A 190 9.36 -5.33 2.69
C PRO A 190 9.49 -4.18 3.71
N ASP A 191 10.63 -3.49 3.77
CA ASP A 191 10.76 -2.33 4.67
C ASP A 191 10.13 -1.09 4.00
N ASN A 192 9.09 -0.57 4.64
CA ASN A 192 8.28 0.56 4.19
C ASN A 192 8.84 1.92 4.64
N THR A 193 10.07 1.95 5.16
CA THR A 193 10.71 3.17 5.65
C THR A 193 11.14 4.08 4.50
N VAL A 194 10.53 5.27 4.42
CA VAL A 194 10.90 6.34 3.49
C VAL A 194 12.15 7.06 3.99
N LEU A 195 12.19 7.44 5.28
CA LEU A 195 13.39 7.97 5.91
C LEU A 195 13.39 7.84 7.44
N VAL A 196 14.59 7.93 8.01
CA VAL A 196 14.83 7.99 9.45
C VAL A 196 15.68 9.23 9.77
N MET A 197 15.18 10.06 10.70
CA MET A 197 15.91 11.16 11.31
C MET A 197 16.23 10.79 12.76
N LYS A 198 17.48 10.95 13.21
CA LYS A 198 17.85 10.59 14.58
C LYS A 198 18.96 11.44 15.17
N ASN A 199 19.11 11.37 16.49
CA ASN A 199 20.29 11.77 17.25
C ASN A 199 20.57 10.70 18.33
N GLU A 200 21.43 11.00 19.31
CA GLU A 200 21.78 10.04 20.37
C GLU A 200 20.60 9.60 21.25
N LYS A 201 19.54 10.42 21.36
CA LYS A 201 18.43 10.22 22.30
C LYS A 201 17.09 9.99 21.63
N GLU A 202 16.96 10.39 20.37
CA GLU A 202 15.69 10.54 19.68
C GLU A 202 15.74 9.94 18.28
N GLU A 203 14.63 9.34 17.86
CA GLU A 203 14.44 8.80 16.51
C GLU A 203 13.05 9.14 15.99
N VAL A 204 12.98 9.53 14.72
CA VAL A 204 11.75 9.72 13.96
C VAL A 204 11.84 8.91 12.67
N ARG A 205 10.86 8.04 12.46
CA ARG A 205 10.72 7.26 11.23
C ARG A 205 9.50 7.75 10.44
N LEU A 206 9.70 7.97 9.15
CA LEU A 206 8.62 8.21 8.19
C LEU A 206 8.47 6.94 7.35
N LEU A 207 7.27 6.36 7.39
CA LEU A 207 6.93 5.14 6.66
C LEU A 207 5.75 5.39 5.72
N GLN A 208 5.74 4.68 4.60
CA GLN A 208 4.69 4.71 3.60
C GLN A 208 4.27 3.27 3.29
N GLN A 209 2.98 2.98 3.40
CA GLN A 209 2.44 1.67 3.06
C GLN A 209 1.10 1.82 2.36
N THR A 210 0.76 0.80 1.59
CA THR A 210 -0.52 0.68 0.91
C THR A 210 -1.68 0.65 1.93
N TRP A 211 -2.72 1.47 1.71
CA TRP A 211 -3.89 1.52 2.59
C TRP A 211 -4.70 0.22 2.55
N ARG A 212 -4.94 -0.40 3.71
CA ARG A 212 -5.87 -1.53 3.83
C ARG A 212 -7.19 -1.03 4.40
N PRO A 213 -8.21 -0.69 3.57
CA PRO A 213 -9.49 -0.23 4.08
C PRO A 213 -10.09 -1.30 4.99
N LEU A 214 -10.45 -0.89 6.20
CA LEU A 214 -10.96 -1.76 7.26
C LEU A 214 -12.20 -1.14 7.88
N LYS A 215 -13.17 -1.99 8.26
CA LYS A 215 -14.40 -1.58 8.94
C LYS A 215 -14.14 -0.81 10.24
N ASN A 216 -12.98 -1.03 10.88
CA ASN A 216 -12.57 -0.31 12.09
C ASN A 216 -11.15 0.25 11.93
N ILE A 217 -11.06 1.49 11.45
CA ILE A 217 -9.80 2.23 11.30
C ILE A 217 -9.06 2.38 12.62
N GLU A 218 -9.75 2.54 13.75
CA GLU A 218 -9.08 2.78 15.03
C GLU A 218 -8.27 1.57 15.49
N ASN A 219 -8.87 0.39 15.42
CA ASN A 219 -8.18 -0.86 15.77
C ASN A 219 -7.01 -1.13 14.83
N TYR A 220 -7.18 -0.85 13.54
CA TYR A 220 -6.12 -1.02 12.56
C TYR A 220 -4.91 -0.11 12.85
N LEU A 221 -5.14 1.19 13.08
CA LEU A 221 -4.07 2.14 13.37
C LEU A 221 -3.34 1.80 14.68
N ARG A 222 -4.03 1.22 15.67
CA ARG A 222 -3.40 0.72 16.91
C ARG A 222 -2.50 -0.48 16.65
N GLN A 223 -2.99 -1.44 15.87
CA GLN A 223 -2.19 -2.62 15.50
C GLN A 223 -0.93 -2.20 14.74
N LEU A 224 -1.05 -1.23 13.82
CA LEU A 224 0.09 -0.66 13.10
C LEU A 224 1.06 0.12 13.99
N ALA A 225 0.55 0.87 14.97
CA ALA A 225 1.39 1.60 15.92
C ALA A 225 2.20 0.65 16.82
N GLY A 226 1.68 -0.56 17.05
CA GLY A 226 2.32 -1.61 17.83
C GLY A 226 1.59 -1.93 19.14
N PRO A 227 2.00 -3.00 19.83
CA PRO A 227 1.29 -3.53 21.01
C PRO A 227 1.18 -2.51 22.16
N ASP A 228 2.16 -1.61 22.28
CA ASP A 228 2.23 -0.55 23.30
C ASP A 228 1.12 0.51 23.18
N PHE A 229 0.38 0.52 22.06
CA PHE A 229 -0.70 1.46 21.80
C PHE A 229 -2.10 0.83 21.91
N SER A 230 -2.19 -0.44 22.30
CA SER A 230 -3.47 -1.17 22.43
C SER A 230 -4.51 -0.43 23.28
N ARG A 231 -4.07 0.30 24.31
CA ARG A 231 -4.94 1.09 25.22
C ARG A 231 -4.82 2.60 25.08
N SER A 232 -3.97 3.10 24.18
CA SER A 232 -3.76 4.56 24.02
C SER A 232 -5.06 5.26 23.57
N ARG A 233 -5.19 6.57 23.71
CA ARG A 233 -6.32 7.28 23.09
C ARG A 233 -5.95 7.63 21.65
N LEU A 234 -6.80 7.29 20.69
CA LEU A 234 -6.68 7.77 19.32
C LEU A 234 -7.24 9.20 19.26
N GLU A 235 -6.39 10.16 18.88
CA GLU A 235 -6.79 11.55 18.69
C GLU A 235 -6.88 11.86 17.20
N ILE A 236 -7.95 12.53 16.78
CA ILE A 236 -8.11 13.03 15.41
C ILE A 236 -7.61 14.47 15.38
N PHE A 237 -6.83 14.82 14.35
CA PHE A 237 -6.34 16.18 14.13
C PHE A 237 -6.31 16.51 12.63
N ASN A 238 -6.03 17.78 12.32
CA ASN A 238 -5.83 18.22 10.94
C ASN A 238 -4.33 18.27 10.63
N PHE A 239 -3.90 17.58 9.58
CA PHE A 239 -2.55 17.66 9.04
C PHE A 239 -2.62 18.14 7.59
N GLN A 240 -2.11 19.35 7.33
CA GLN A 240 -2.07 19.95 5.98
C GLN A 240 -3.41 19.91 5.23
N GLY A 241 -4.51 20.15 5.94
CA GLY A 241 -5.87 20.16 5.37
C GLY A 241 -6.53 18.78 5.30
N GLN A 242 -5.87 17.72 5.78
CA GLN A 242 -6.38 16.35 5.75
C GLN A 242 -6.65 15.83 7.17
N LYS A 243 -7.63 14.91 7.28
CA LYS A 243 -7.89 14.20 8.53
C LYS A 243 -6.71 13.28 8.83
N ALA A 244 -6.14 13.44 10.01
CA ALA A 244 -5.05 12.64 10.51
C ALA A 244 -5.38 12.10 11.91
N TYR A 245 -4.61 11.11 12.33
CA TYR A 245 -4.79 10.39 13.58
C TYR A 245 -3.47 10.35 14.32
N ARG A 246 -3.49 10.46 15.64
CA ARG A 246 -2.29 10.25 16.46
C ARG A 246 -2.57 9.41 17.70
N LEU A 247 -1.56 8.66 18.08
CA LEU A 247 -1.48 7.86 19.30
C LEU A 247 -0.21 8.26 20.05
N LYS A 248 -0.26 8.28 21.37
CA LYS A 248 0.92 8.51 22.21
C LYS A 248 0.93 7.61 23.44
N ASN A 249 2.12 7.30 23.89
CA ASN A 249 2.42 6.73 25.20
C ASN A 249 3.60 7.51 25.81
N ARG A 250 4.23 6.99 26.88
CA ARG A 250 5.30 7.69 27.60
C ARG A 250 6.52 8.01 26.73
N ASN A 251 6.93 7.09 25.86
CA ASN A 251 8.21 7.17 25.15
C ASN A 251 8.05 7.16 23.62
N GLN A 252 6.82 7.06 23.12
CA GLN A 252 6.51 6.99 21.70
C GLN A 252 5.27 7.80 21.35
N ALA A 253 5.28 8.37 20.17
CA ALA A 253 4.13 9.01 19.57
C ALA A 253 4.11 8.69 18.08
N VAL A 254 2.93 8.38 17.54
CA VAL A 254 2.75 7.99 16.15
C VAL A 254 1.62 8.81 15.56
N ALA A 255 1.83 9.36 14.36
CA ALA A 255 0.79 9.96 13.55
C ALA A 255 0.53 9.12 12.28
N PHE A 256 -0.72 9.11 11.83
CA PHE A 256 -1.17 8.48 10.61
C PHE A 256 -2.01 9.44 9.78
N PHE A 257 -1.80 9.45 8.47
CA PHE A 257 -2.63 10.20 7.52
C PHE A 257 -2.70 9.49 6.18
N LEU A 258 -3.83 9.62 5.50
CA LEU A 258 -4.04 9.05 4.16
C LEU A 258 -3.73 10.10 3.10
N ARG A 259 -3.02 9.67 2.05
CA ARG A 259 -2.70 10.53 0.93
C ARG A 259 -2.70 9.69 -0.35
N GLY A 260 -3.68 9.93 -1.22
CA GLY A 260 -3.94 9.06 -2.38
C GLY A 260 -4.37 7.66 -1.91
N THR A 261 -3.63 6.64 -2.35
CA THR A 261 -3.81 5.23 -1.97
C THR A 261 -3.01 4.81 -0.74
N ASP A 262 -2.18 5.71 -0.20
CA ASP A 262 -1.17 5.35 0.79
C ASP A 262 -1.53 5.84 2.18
N LEU A 263 -1.24 4.97 3.15
CA LEU A 263 -1.18 5.30 4.56
C LEU A 263 0.24 5.68 4.94
N TRP A 264 0.39 6.90 5.41
CA TRP A 264 1.64 7.41 5.94
C TRP A 264 1.68 7.26 7.45
N GLN A 265 2.86 6.93 7.98
CA GLN A 265 3.11 6.81 9.41
C GLN A 265 4.34 7.63 9.79
N VAL A 266 4.21 8.47 10.81
CA VAL A 266 5.32 9.20 11.43
C VAL A 266 5.47 8.68 12.85
N ALA A 267 6.52 7.91 13.13
CA ALA A 267 6.76 7.31 14.44
C ALA A 267 7.95 7.98 15.12
N ALA A 268 7.69 8.65 16.24
CA ALA A 268 8.69 9.30 17.07
C ALA A 268 8.95 8.47 18.34
N ARG A 269 10.23 8.32 18.71
CA ARG A 269 10.69 7.69 19.95
C ARG A 269 11.61 8.65 20.70
N SER A 270 11.21 9.05 21.90
CA SER A 270 11.93 9.99 22.78
C SER A 270 11.28 9.99 24.17
N SER A 271 11.97 10.45 25.21
CA SER A 271 11.33 10.78 26.50
C SER A 271 10.28 11.89 26.37
N GLU A 272 10.36 12.70 25.31
CA GLU A 272 9.38 13.74 24.93
C GLU A 272 8.77 13.44 23.56
N ALA A 273 8.25 12.22 23.36
CA ALA A 273 7.79 11.76 22.05
C ALA A 273 6.68 12.61 21.41
N GLY A 274 5.77 13.18 22.21
CA GLY A 274 4.71 14.06 21.72
C GLY A 274 5.26 15.33 21.05
N PRO A 275 6.02 16.17 21.78
CA PRO A 275 6.72 17.32 21.18
C PRO A 275 7.59 16.97 19.97
N LEU A 276 8.31 15.84 20.02
CA LEU A 276 9.13 15.38 18.90
C LEU A 276 8.29 15.06 17.66
N LEU A 277 7.15 14.39 17.81
CA LEU A 277 6.22 14.11 16.71
C LEU A 277 5.70 15.40 16.07
N GLU A 278 5.31 16.40 16.87
CA GLU A 278 4.85 17.69 16.34
C GLU A 278 5.95 18.42 15.55
N LYS A 279 7.20 18.37 16.04
CA LYS A 279 8.36 18.91 15.34
C LYS A 279 8.58 18.18 14.01
N ALA A 280 8.47 16.85 14.00
CA ALA A 280 8.58 16.05 12.78
C ALA A 280 7.47 16.34 11.77
N LEU A 281 6.22 16.45 12.21
CA LEU A 281 5.09 16.78 11.33
C LEU A 281 5.26 18.15 10.66
N ARG A 282 5.81 19.14 11.38
CA ARG A 282 6.13 20.47 10.81
C ARG A 282 7.28 20.45 9.79
N ALA A 283 8.17 19.46 9.89
CA ALA A 283 9.29 19.30 8.96
C ALA A 283 8.87 18.64 7.63
N ILE A 284 7.72 17.96 7.59
CA ILE A 284 7.21 17.25 6.42
C ILE A 284 6.37 18.21 5.58
N HIS A 285 6.73 18.40 4.32
CA HIS A 285 6.02 19.25 3.37
C HIS A 285 5.71 18.46 2.11
N PHE A 286 4.45 18.50 1.68
CA PHE A 286 4.06 17.95 0.40
C PHE A 286 3.77 19.07 -0.61
N LYS A 287 4.48 19.06 -1.75
CA LYS A 287 4.34 20.07 -2.82
C LYS A 287 3.18 19.79 -3.76
N ILE A 288 2.77 18.53 -3.87
CA ILE A 288 1.62 18.11 -4.66
C ILE A 288 0.41 18.01 -3.73
N LYS A 289 -0.76 18.49 -4.13
CA LYS A 289 -1.99 18.22 -3.39
C LYS A 289 -2.56 16.90 -3.89
N ILE A 290 -2.67 15.92 -3.01
CA ILE A 290 -3.23 14.60 -3.32
C ILE A 290 -4.29 14.33 -2.28
N TYR A 291 -5.55 14.25 -2.72
CA TYR A 291 -6.66 13.89 -1.85
C TYR A 291 -6.75 12.36 -1.75
N PRO A 292 -7.28 11.82 -0.64
CA PRO A 292 -7.66 10.41 -0.59
C PRO A 292 -8.60 10.09 -1.75
N LEU A 293 -8.44 8.91 -2.35
CA LEU A 293 -9.47 8.41 -3.27
C LEU A 293 -10.72 8.07 -2.44
N ASN A 294 -11.87 8.59 -2.89
CA ASN A 294 -13.18 8.38 -2.24
C ASN A 294 -13.61 6.92 -2.31
#